data_AF-A0A3D5J8U9-F1
#
_entry.id   AF-A0A3D5J8U9-F1
#
_cell.length_a   1.000
_cell.length_b   1.000
_cell.length_c   1.000
_cell.angle_alpha   90.00
_cell.angle_beta   90.00
_cell.angle_gamma   90.00
#
_symmetry.space_group_name_H-M   'P 1'
#
loop_
_entity.id
_entity.type
_entity.pdbx_description
1 polymer ?
#
loop_
_entity_poly.entity_id
_entity_poly.type
_entity_poly.pdbx_seq_one_letter_code
_entity_poly.pdbx_strand_id
1 'polypeptide(L)' 'IDDLDADSLDTVELVMALEEEFGIDIPDDASEKITTVQSAVDFIRSATG' A
#
# COMPACT_ATOMS: atom_id res chain seq x y z
N ILE A 1 -1.23 -16.91 5.35
CA ILE A 1 0.10 -16.43 5.73
C ILE A 1 0.11 -15.02 5.19
N ASP A 2 -0.30 -14.09 6.05
CA ASP A 2 -0.44 -12.67 5.74
C ASP A 2 0.96 -12.13 5.42
N ASP A 3 1.17 -11.77 4.16
CA ASP A 3 2.48 -11.61 3.53
C ASP A 3 3.24 -10.37 4.03
N LEU A 4 2.53 -9.43 4.66
CA LEU A 4 3.13 -8.22 5.20
C LEU A 4 3.45 -8.32 6.69
N ASP A 5 2.78 -9.20 7.47
CA ASP A 5 2.90 -9.38 8.94
C ASP A 5 3.22 -8.08 9.70
N ALA A 6 2.69 -6.98 9.15
CA ALA A 6 3.05 -5.62 9.45
C ALA A 6 2.06 -5.17 10.51
N ASP A 7 2.56 -4.83 11.69
CA ASP A 7 1.72 -4.21 12.71
C ASP A 7 1.07 -2.96 12.10
N SER A 8 -0.10 -2.55 12.58
CA SER A 8 -0.91 -1.48 11.94
C SER A 8 -0.20 -0.13 11.74
N LEU A 9 1.01 0.05 12.29
CA LEU A 9 1.91 1.18 12.08
C LEU A 9 2.83 0.98 10.86
N ASP A 10 3.32 -0.23 10.63
CA ASP A 10 4.23 -0.56 9.53
C ASP A 10 3.52 -0.44 8.17
N THR A 11 2.21 -0.76 8.13
CA THR A 11 1.38 -0.56 6.93
C THR A 11 1.19 0.91 6.58
N VAL A 12 1.05 1.78 7.58
CA VAL A 12 0.92 3.23 7.38
C VAL A 12 2.21 3.83 6.82
N GLU A 13 3.36 3.43 7.38
CA GLU A 13 4.67 3.90 6.90
C GLU A 13 4.97 3.43 5.47
N LEU A 14 4.61 2.17 5.14
CA LEU A 14 4.73 1.64 3.79
C LEU A 14 3.87 2.44 2.79
N VAL A 15 2.60 2.70 3.13
CA VAL A 15 1.68 3.44 2.26
C VAL A 15 2.19 4.86 2.02
N MET A 16 2.61 5.58 3.07
CA MET A 16 3.18 6.91 2.91
C MET A 16 4.45 6.91 2.04
N ALA A 17 5.32 5.92 2.18
CA ALA A 17 6.51 5.80 1.35
C ALA A 17 6.16 5.54 -0.14
N LEU A 18 5.12 4.74 -0.40
CA LEU A 18 4.63 4.48 -1.75
C LEU A 18 3.97 5.72 -2.38
N GLU A 19 3.20 6.47 -1.59
CA GLU A 19 2.61 7.75 -2.02
C GLU A 19 3.69 8.75 -2.43
N GLU A 20 4.75 8.87 -1.62
CA GLU A 20 5.85 9.81 -1.87
C GLU A 20 6.75 9.37 -3.04
N GLU A 21 7.11 8.09 -3.12
CA GLU A 21 7.97 7.54 -4.18
C GLU A 21 7.31 7.56 -5.56
N PHE A 22 6.01 7.23 -5.63
CA PHE A 22 5.26 7.17 -6.89
C PHE A 22 4.43 8.42 -7.18
N GLY A 23 4.31 9.35 -6.22
CA GLY A 23 3.48 10.55 -6.34
C GLY A 23 1.99 10.24 -6.49
N ILE A 24 1.53 9.18 -5.82
CA ILE A 24 0.14 8.73 -5.83
C ILE A 24 -0.54 9.03 -4.50
N ASP A 25 -1.86 9.13 -4.49
CA ASP A 25 -2.65 9.21 -3.25
C ASP A 25 -3.35 7.87 -3.03
N ILE A 26 -3.09 7.22 -1.89
CA ILE A 26 -3.70 5.95 -1.48
C ILE A 26 -4.73 6.25 -0.39
N PRO A 27 -6.04 6.14 -0.68
CA PRO A 27 -7.06 6.38 0.34
C PRO A 27 -7.05 5.29 1.42
N ASP A 28 -7.43 5.66 2.65
CA ASP A 28 -7.48 4.74 3.80
C ASP A 28 -8.28 3.45 3.51
N ASP A 29 -9.40 3.56 2.80
CA ASP A 29 -10.22 2.40 2.40
C ASP A 29 -9.48 1.41 1.47
N ALA A 30 -8.46 1.89 0.75
CA ALA A 30 -7.60 1.08 -0.09
C ALA A 30 -6.38 0.56 0.70
N SER A 31 -5.79 1.37 1.59
CA SER A 31 -4.69 0.93 2.46
C SER A 31 -5.11 -0.23 3.35
N GLU A 32 -6.34 -0.21 3.89
CA GLU A 32 -6.92 -1.33 4.66
C GLU A 32 -7.08 -2.62 3.85
N LYS A 33 -7.13 -2.54 2.52
CA LYS A 33 -7.23 -3.69 1.61
C LYS A 33 -5.87 -4.16 1.10
N ILE A 34 -4.81 -3.39 1.32
CA ILE A 34 -3.43 -3.76 1.01
C ILE A 34 -2.91 -4.65 2.14
N THR A 35 -3.34 -5.91 2.14
CA THR A 35 -2.90 -6.93 3.11
C THR A 35 -1.75 -7.78 2.58
N THR A 36 -1.40 -7.64 1.31
CA THR A 36 -0.29 -8.36 0.66
C THR A 36 0.53 -7.42 -0.21
N VAL A 37 1.80 -7.78 -0.43
CA VAL A 37 2.68 -7.06 -1.36
C VAL A 37 2.07 -7.04 -2.76
N GLN A 38 1.40 -8.12 -3.18
CA GLN A 38 0.72 -8.18 -4.48
C GLN A 38 -0.38 -7.12 -4.58
N SER A 39 -1.21 -6.96 -3.53
CA SER A 39 -2.26 -5.93 -3.50
C SER A 39 -1.69 -4.52 -3.63
N ALA A 40 -0.55 -4.24 -2.96
CA ALA A 40 0.13 -2.95 -3.07
C ALA A 40 0.61 -2.69 -4.50
N VAL A 41 1.28 -3.68 -5.10
CA VAL A 41 1.80 -3.60 -6.47
C VAL A 41 0.68 -3.41 -7.48
N ASP A 42 -0.44 -4.12 -7.32
CA ASP A 42 -1.60 -3.99 -8.20
C ASP A 42 -2.24 -2.60 -8.09
N PHE A 43 -2.31 -2.03 -6.88
CA PHE A 43 -2.79 -0.66 -6.67
C PHE A 43 -1.89 0.36 -7.37
N ILE A 44 -0.57 0.29 -7.13
CA ILE A 44 0.41 1.20 -7.74
C ILE A 44 0.34 1.13 -9.26
N ARG A 45 0.26 -0.08 -9.83
CA ARG A 45 0.14 -0.28 -11.29
C ARG A 45 -1.14 0.34 -11.85
N SER A 46 -2.26 0.26 -11.11
CA SER A 46 -3.51 0.90 -11.51
C SER A 46 -3.48 2.42 -11.39
N ALA A 47 -2.68 2.97 -10.47
CA ALA A 47 -2.58 4.41 -10.24
C ALA A 47 -1.57 5.10 -11.17
N THR A 48 -0.52 4.39 -11.60
CA THR A 48 0.56 4.92 -12.46
C THR A 48 0.46 4.52 -13.95
N GLY A 49 -0.48 3.64 -14.31
CA GLY A 49 -0.74 3.21 -15.70
C GLY A 49 -1.89 3.96 -16.36
#